data_AF-A0A7K9VDX3-F1
#
_entry.id   AF-A0A7K9VDX3-F1
#
_cell.length_a   1.000
_cell.length_b   1.000
_cell.length_c   1.000
_cell.angle_alpha   90.00
_cell.angle_beta   90.00
_cell.angle_gamma   90.00
#
_symmetry.space_group_name_H-M   'P 1'
#
loop_
_entity.id
_entity.type
_entity.pdbx_description
1 polymer ?
#
loop_
_entity_poly.entity_id
_entity_poly.type
_entity_poly.pdbx_seq_one_letter_code
_entity_poly.pdbx_strand_id
1 'polypeptide(L)'
;MSVVIRNAQRAVAVRRAPLRRAVCALREALGASRFDVALVCAGNGLMRRLPRPRCRDEYNLGDIFLGVEYIEQQCRRAGGDFESVLTVTAAHGLCHLLGYQHNTKSEWQQMYRKEEEILEELNRLTGASLRPLTAGLF
;
A
#
# COMPACT_ATOMS: atom_id res chain seq x y z
N MET A 1 -5.07 -3.24 -17.81
CA MET A 1 -4.83 -1.96 -17.12
C MET A 1 -3.44 -1.90 -16.55
N SER A 2 -2.89 -0.70 -16.41
CA SER A 2 -1.51 -0.42 -16.06
C SER A 2 -1.30 -0.30 -14.55
N VAL A 3 -0.10 -0.69 -14.09
CA VAL A 3 0.44 -0.30 -12.78
C VAL A 3 1.61 0.64 -13.06
N VAL A 4 1.62 1.83 -12.48
CA VAL A 4 2.74 2.76 -12.59
C VAL A 4 3.43 2.82 -11.23
N ILE A 5 4.76 2.64 -11.19
CA ILE A 5 5.53 2.82 -9.96
C ILE A 5 6.59 3.88 -10.20
N ARG A 6 6.49 4.99 -9.47
CA ARG A 6 7.44 6.10 -9.52
C ARG A 6 8.14 6.23 -8.18
N ASN A 7 9.47 6.11 -8.19
CA ASN A 7 10.26 6.55 -7.04
C ASN A 7 10.58 8.04 -7.18
N ALA A 8 9.90 8.88 -6.40
CA ALA A 8 9.99 10.34 -6.45
C ALA A 8 11.00 10.91 -5.42
N GLN A 9 11.78 10.05 -4.77
CA GLN A 9 12.81 10.41 -3.80
C GLN A 9 14.12 9.67 -4.09
N ARG A 10 15.21 10.05 -3.39
CA ARG A 10 16.57 9.50 -3.58
C ARG A 10 17.22 8.94 -2.31
N ALA A 11 16.61 9.11 -1.15
CA ALA A 11 17.14 8.69 0.14
C ALA A 11 17.05 7.17 0.39
N VAL A 12 16.05 6.50 -0.21
CA VAL A 12 15.81 5.05 -0.05
C VAL A 12 15.75 4.37 -1.41
N ALA A 13 16.50 3.28 -1.58
CA ALA A 13 16.41 2.46 -2.77
C ALA A 13 15.13 1.63 -2.75
N VAL A 14 14.36 1.65 -3.84
CA VAL A 14 13.11 0.88 -3.96
C VAL A 14 13.23 -0.12 -5.10
N ARG A 15 13.04 -1.42 -4.79
CA ARG A 15 13.07 -2.50 -5.79
C ARG A 15 11.75 -2.52 -6.57
N ARG A 16 11.71 -1.74 -7.64
CA ARG A 16 10.49 -1.53 -8.47
C ARG A 16 9.91 -2.81 -9.08
N ALA A 17 10.73 -3.77 -9.50
CA ALA A 17 10.23 -4.98 -10.16
C ALA A 17 9.49 -5.94 -9.20
N PRO A 18 10.04 -6.31 -8.02
CA PRO A 18 9.30 -7.02 -6.99
C PRO A 18 8.02 -6.30 -6.56
N LEU A 19 8.11 -5.01 -6.25
CA LEU A 19 6.96 -4.20 -5.82
C LEU A 19 5.85 -4.18 -6.88
N ARG A 20 6.23 -4.05 -8.18
CA ARG A 20 5.28 -4.13 -9.29
C ARG A 20 4.56 -5.48 -9.32
N ARG A 21 5.28 -6.59 -9.17
CA ARG A 21 4.66 -7.93 -9.17
C ARG A 21 3.67 -8.08 -8.00
N ALA A 22 4.06 -7.64 -6.81
CA ALA A 22 3.20 -7.69 -5.64
C ALA A 22 1.94 -6.82 -5.83
N VAL A 23 2.08 -5.58 -6.29
CA VAL A 23 0.92 -4.69 -6.54
C VAL A 23 0.01 -5.24 -7.63
N CYS A 24 0.56 -5.83 -8.70
CA CYS A 24 -0.25 -6.51 -9.71
C CYS A 24 -1.06 -7.65 -9.07
N ALA A 25 -0.41 -8.55 -8.32
CA ALA A 25 -1.08 -9.68 -7.67
C ALA A 25 -2.16 -9.24 -6.67
N LEU A 26 -1.87 -8.24 -5.83
CA LEU A 26 -2.84 -7.65 -4.90
C LEU A 26 -4.05 -7.07 -5.64
N ARG A 27 -3.82 -6.35 -6.74
CA ARG A 27 -4.89 -5.77 -7.56
C ARG A 27 -5.76 -6.86 -8.21
N GLU A 28 -5.15 -7.94 -8.69
CA GLU A 28 -5.90 -9.10 -9.21
C GLU A 28 -6.73 -9.76 -8.10
N ALA A 29 -6.15 -10.00 -6.92
CA ALA A 29 -6.85 -10.59 -5.77
C ALA A 29 -8.03 -9.73 -5.29
N LEU A 30 -7.92 -8.40 -5.43
CA LEU A 30 -8.99 -7.46 -5.13
C LEU A 30 -10.08 -7.38 -6.20
N GLY A 31 -9.96 -8.11 -7.32
CA GLY A 31 -10.86 -7.96 -8.47
C GLY A 31 -10.76 -6.59 -9.15
N ALA A 32 -9.68 -5.86 -8.88
CA ALA A 32 -9.46 -4.48 -9.33
C ALA A 32 -8.59 -4.40 -10.60
N SER A 33 -8.38 -5.52 -11.30
CA SER A 33 -7.55 -5.65 -12.51
C SER A 33 -7.96 -4.71 -13.65
N ARG A 34 -9.20 -4.24 -13.60
CA ARG A 34 -9.82 -3.30 -14.54
C ARG A 34 -9.60 -1.83 -14.18
N PHE A 35 -8.81 -1.51 -13.16
CA PHE A 35 -8.47 -0.14 -12.79
C PHE A 35 -6.96 0.12 -12.88
N ASP A 36 -6.60 1.33 -13.30
CA ASP A 36 -5.21 1.79 -13.27
C ASP A 36 -4.84 2.21 -11.84
N VAL A 37 -3.61 1.91 -11.44
CA VAL A 37 -3.07 2.30 -10.13
C VAL A 37 -1.68 2.88 -10.32
N ALA A 38 -1.44 4.08 -9.77
CA ALA A 38 -0.08 4.60 -9.61
C ALA A 38 0.35 4.50 -8.14
N LEU A 39 1.59 4.05 -7.94
CA LEU A 39 2.28 4.03 -6.65
C LEU A 39 3.45 5.00 -6.71
N VAL A 40 3.40 6.04 -5.88
CA VAL A 40 4.45 7.06 -5.79
C VAL A 40 5.20 6.90 -4.48
N CYS A 41 6.44 6.42 -4.54
CA CYS A 41 7.32 6.38 -3.38
C CYS A 41 7.86 7.79 -3.14
N ALA A 42 7.42 8.42 -2.06
CA ALA A 42 7.71 9.80 -1.72
C ALA A 42 8.59 9.91 -0.47
N GLY A 43 9.47 10.92 -0.48
CA GLY A 43 10.27 11.30 0.68
C GLY A 43 9.49 12.21 1.62
N ASN A 44 10.05 12.46 2.80
CA ASN A 44 9.40 13.22 3.87
C ASN A 44 9.04 14.67 3.46
N GLY A 45 9.82 15.26 2.55
CA GLY A 45 9.56 16.61 2.02
C GLY A 45 8.37 16.66 1.06
N LEU A 46 8.24 15.67 0.16
CA LEU A 46 7.11 15.59 -0.77
C LEU A 46 5.82 15.25 -0.02
N MET A 47 5.89 14.33 0.96
CA MET A 47 4.73 13.97 1.78
C MET A 47 4.08 15.15 2.48
N ARG A 48 4.89 16.06 3.03
CA ARG A 48 4.40 17.27 3.70
C ARG A 48 3.76 18.30 2.75
N ARG A 49 3.96 18.15 1.44
CA ARG A 49 3.54 19.11 0.40
C ARG A 49 2.48 18.54 -0.53
N LEU A 50 1.95 17.35 -0.24
CA LEU A 50 0.89 16.77 -1.06
C LEU A 50 -0.34 17.68 -1.06
N PRO A 51 -0.89 18.02 -2.24
CA PRO A 51 -2.10 18.81 -2.30
C PRO A 51 -3.23 18.03 -1.64
N ARG A 52 -4.02 18.70 -0.81
CA ARG A 52 -5.29 18.15 -0.36
C ARG A 52 -6.26 18.20 -1.53
N PRO A 53 -6.98 17.11 -1.84
CA PRO A 53 -8.04 17.13 -2.83
C PRO A 53 -9.01 18.27 -2.51
N ARG A 54 -9.31 19.11 -3.50
CA ARG A 54 -10.14 20.32 -3.30
C ARG A 54 -11.60 20.09 -3.61
N CYS A 55 -11.93 19.06 -4.40
CA CYS A 55 -13.30 18.68 -4.73
C CYS A 55 -13.45 17.16 -4.89
N ARG A 56 -14.69 16.69 -4.93
CA ARG A 56 -15.04 15.25 -4.98
C ARG A 56 -14.67 14.57 -6.31
N ASP A 57 -14.46 15.35 -7.37
CA ASP A 57 -14.12 14.85 -8.71
C ASP A 57 -12.60 14.69 -8.92
N GLU A 58 -11.75 15.19 -8.00
CA GLU A 58 -10.31 14.91 -7.97
C GLU A 58 -9.99 13.50 -7.42
N TYR A 59 -10.98 12.80 -6.86
CA TYR A 59 -10.86 11.43 -6.36
C TYR A 59 -11.03 10.43 -7.52
N ASN A 60 -10.03 10.36 -8.40
CA ASN A 60 -9.80 9.13 -9.18
C ASN A 60 -9.54 7.98 -8.20
N LEU A 61 -9.80 6.72 -8.61
CA LEU A 61 -9.60 5.54 -7.75
C LEU A 61 -8.26 5.55 -7.02
N GLY A 62 -7.21 6.16 -7.59
CA GLY A 62 -6.30 7.01 -6.81
C GLY A 62 -4.83 6.63 -6.86
N ASP A 63 -3.96 7.64 -6.90
CA ASP A 63 -2.53 7.47 -6.72
C ASP A 63 -2.25 7.17 -5.23
N ILE A 64 -1.50 6.10 -4.96
CA ILE A 64 -1.05 5.77 -3.61
C ILE A 64 0.33 6.40 -3.39
N PHE A 65 0.42 7.34 -2.46
CA PHE A 65 1.70 7.92 -2.03
C PHE A 65 2.23 7.13 -0.83
N LEU A 66 3.42 6.54 -0.95
CA LEU A 66 4.08 5.78 0.12
C LEU A 66 5.29 6.52 0.68
N GLY A 67 5.31 6.74 1.99
CA GLY A 67 6.35 7.48 2.70
C GLY A 67 7.58 6.62 2.92
N VAL A 68 8.28 6.25 1.86
CA VAL A 68 9.31 5.20 1.91
C VAL A 68 10.49 5.55 2.82
N GLU A 69 10.83 6.84 2.94
CA GLU A 69 11.81 7.31 3.94
C GLU A 69 11.35 7.04 5.38
N TYR A 70 10.07 7.26 5.67
CA TYR A 70 9.50 6.98 6.98
C TYR A 70 9.41 5.47 7.25
N ILE A 71 8.93 4.69 6.26
CA ILE A 71 8.83 3.24 6.35
C ILE A 71 10.20 2.61 6.64
N GLU A 72 11.24 3.01 5.89
CA GLU A 72 12.63 2.58 6.09
C GLU A 72 13.11 2.89 7.52
N GLN A 73 12.83 4.10 8.02
CA GLN A 73 13.21 4.49 9.38
C GLN A 73 12.50 3.65 10.44
N GLN A 74 11.21 3.35 10.27
CA GLN A 74 10.47 2.47 11.18
C GLN A 74 11.03 1.04 11.15
N CYS A 75 11.32 0.51 9.96
CA CYS A 75 11.90 -0.82 9.80
C CYS A 75 13.25 -0.93 10.52
N ARG A 76 14.14 0.06 10.37
CA ARG A 76 15.43 0.08 11.08
C ARG A 76 15.29 0.13 12.60
N ARG A 77 14.26 0.77 13.13
CA ARG A 77 14.02 0.88 14.58
C ARG A 77 13.38 -0.37 15.16
N ALA A 78 12.42 -0.96 14.45
CA ALA A 78 11.64 -2.11 14.89
C ALA A 78 12.24 -3.46 14.45
N GLY A 79 13.30 -3.46 13.63
CA GLY A 79 13.89 -4.67 13.06
C GLY A 79 13.04 -5.33 11.96
N GLY A 80 12.16 -4.56 11.32
CA GLY A 80 11.26 -5.05 10.26
C GLY A 80 11.93 -5.14 8.89
N ASP A 81 11.45 -6.04 8.03
CA ASP A 81 11.86 -6.12 6.63
C ASP A 81 11.19 -5.01 5.80
N PHE A 82 11.99 -4.15 5.18
CA PHE A 82 11.50 -3.00 4.43
C PHE A 82 10.57 -3.38 3.27
N GLU A 83 10.92 -4.41 2.50
CA GLU A 83 10.14 -4.82 1.33
C GLU A 83 8.79 -5.41 1.74
N SER A 84 8.75 -6.17 2.83
CA SER A 84 7.52 -6.71 3.42
C SER A 84 6.61 -5.59 3.93
N VAL A 85 7.14 -4.64 4.70
CA VAL A 85 6.36 -3.50 5.21
C VAL A 85 5.88 -2.63 4.06
N LEU A 86 6.72 -2.37 3.05
CA LEU A 86 6.33 -1.61 1.86
C LEU A 86 5.18 -2.27 1.10
N THR A 87 5.24 -3.60 0.96
CA THR A 87 4.21 -4.40 0.28
C THR A 87 2.89 -4.38 1.05
N VAL A 88 2.94 -4.60 2.36
CA VAL A 88 1.76 -4.54 3.23
C VAL A 88 1.16 -3.13 3.25
N THR A 89 1.99 -2.08 3.23
CA THR A 89 1.51 -0.68 3.16
C THR A 89 0.85 -0.40 1.80
N ALA A 90 1.37 -0.95 0.71
CA ALA A 90 0.74 -0.84 -0.61
C ALA A 90 -0.62 -1.57 -0.65
N ALA A 91 -0.71 -2.77 -0.06
CA ALA A 91 -1.96 -3.52 0.09
C ALA A 91 -3.01 -2.72 0.88
N HIS A 92 -2.61 -2.13 2.00
CA HIS A 92 -3.45 -1.24 2.81
C HIS A 92 -3.96 -0.05 1.98
N GLY A 93 -3.07 0.61 1.23
CA GLY A 93 -3.42 1.71 0.33
C GLY A 93 -4.45 1.30 -0.72
N LEU A 94 -4.28 0.13 -1.35
CA LEU A 94 -5.24 -0.41 -2.32
C LEU A 94 -6.62 -0.67 -1.70
N CYS A 95 -6.68 -1.18 -0.47
CA CYS A 95 -7.94 -1.35 0.26
C CYS A 95 -8.65 0.01 0.46
N HIS A 96 -7.92 1.07 0.81
CA HIS A 96 -8.51 2.42 0.91
C HIS A 96 -9.07 2.92 -0.41
N LEU A 97 -8.38 2.68 -1.53
CA LEU A 97 -8.87 3.06 -2.85
C LEU A 97 -10.23 2.40 -3.18
N LEU A 98 -10.46 1.18 -2.68
CA LEU A 98 -11.71 0.44 -2.84
C LEU A 98 -12.78 0.81 -1.80
N GLY A 99 -12.51 1.80 -0.94
CA GLY A 99 -13.47 2.31 0.03
C GLY A 99 -13.46 1.61 1.39
N TYR A 100 -12.54 0.68 1.65
CA TYR A 100 -12.38 0.11 2.99
C TYR A 100 -11.78 1.15 3.92
N GLN A 101 -12.36 1.30 5.11
CA GLN A 101 -11.93 2.23 6.16
C GLN A 101 -11.66 1.47 7.45
N HIS A 102 -11.03 2.11 8.43
CA HIS A 102 -10.73 1.52 9.73
C HIS A 102 -10.87 2.50 10.91
N ASN A 103 -11.74 3.51 10.76
CA ASN A 103 -11.94 4.55 11.77
C ASN A 103 -12.77 4.07 12.97
N THR A 104 -13.61 3.06 12.77
CA THR A 104 -14.41 2.40 13.80
C THR A 104 -14.10 0.91 13.86
N LYS A 105 -14.42 0.25 14.97
CA LYS A 105 -14.17 -1.20 15.15
C LYS A 105 -14.85 -2.05 14.05
N SER A 106 -16.06 -1.69 13.63
CA SER A 106 -16.80 -2.42 12.59
C SER A 106 -16.20 -2.23 11.19
N GLU A 107 -15.74 -1.02 10.86
CA GLU A 107 -15.01 -0.75 9.63
C GLU A 107 -13.66 -1.47 9.63
N TRP A 108 -12.92 -1.38 10.73
CA TRP A 108 -11.65 -2.08 10.92
C TRP A 108 -11.79 -3.60 10.72
N GLN A 109 -12.83 -4.24 11.28
CA GLN A 109 -13.07 -5.66 11.06
C GLN A 109 -13.28 -6.02 9.58
N GLN A 110 -13.87 -5.12 8.78
CA GLN A 110 -14.00 -5.32 7.33
C GLN A 110 -12.66 -5.13 6.63
N MET A 111 -11.91 -4.08 6.98
CA MET A 111 -10.59 -3.84 6.41
C MET A 111 -9.60 -4.93 6.75
N TYR A 112 -9.50 -5.33 8.01
CA TYR A 112 -8.60 -6.38 8.49
C TYR A 112 -8.83 -7.69 7.73
N ARG A 113 -10.10 -8.11 7.60
CA ARG A 113 -10.45 -9.33 6.84
C ARG A 113 -10.05 -9.21 5.37
N LYS A 114 -10.25 -8.04 4.76
CA LYS A 114 -9.86 -7.82 3.36
C LYS A 114 -8.34 -7.82 3.19
N GLU A 115 -7.60 -7.21 4.11
CA GLU A 115 -6.13 -7.25 4.13
C GLU A 115 -5.62 -8.69 4.30
N GLU A 116 -6.20 -9.45 5.22
CA GLU A 116 -5.84 -10.85 5.48
C GLU A 116 -6.05 -11.69 4.22
N GLU A 117 -7.24 -11.62 3.60
CA GLU A 117 -7.59 -12.34 2.38
C GLU A 117 -6.58 -12.12 1.23
N ILE A 118 -6.24 -10.85 0.96
CA ILE A 118 -5.35 -10.54 -0.17
C ILE A 118 -3.87 -10.83 0.12
N LEU A 119 -3.45 -10.70 1.38
CA LEU A 119 -2.10 -11.03 1.79
C LEU A 119 -1.89 -12.54 1.84
N GLU A 120 -2.92 -13.32 2.20
CA GLU A 120 -2.88 -14.78 2.11
C GLU A 120 -2.66 -15.25 0.68
N GLU A 121 -3.37 -14.65 -0.30
CA GLU A 121 -3.14 -14.96 -1.71
C GLU A 121 -1.72 -14.60 -2.15
N LEU A 122 -1.23 -13.41 -1.77
CA LEU A 122 0.13 -13.01 -2.08
C LEU A 122 1.18 -13.93 -1.44
N ASN A 123 0.95 -14.35 -0.19
CA ASN A 123 1.80 -15.31 0.53
C ASN A 123 1.83 -16.66 -0.20
N ARG A 124 0.69 -17.16 -0.66
CA ARG A 124 0.62 -18.40 -1.48
C ARG A 124 1.46 -18.29 -2.76
N LEU A 125 1.41 -17.14 -3.45
CA LEU A 125 2.12 -16.93 -4.71
C LEU A 125 3.62 -16.70 -4.54
N THR A 126 4.05 -16.17 -3.41
CA THR A 126 5.43 -15.69 -3.22
C THR A 126 6.24 -16.46 -2.17
N GLY A 127 5.58 -17.28 -1.34
CA GLY A 127 6.17 -17.92 -0.18
C GLY A 127 6.48 -16.95 0.97
N ALA A 128 6.01 -15.71 0.90
CA ALA A 128 6.14 -14.73 1.97
C ALA A 128 5.24 -15.07 3.17
N SER A 129 5.49 -14.40 4.29
CA SER A 129 4.66 -14.50 5.52
C SER A 129 4.23 -13.10 5.97
N LEU A 130 3.51 -12.40 5.09
CA LEU A 130 2.98 -11.07 5.34
C LEU A 130 1.75 -11.12 6.24
N ARG A 131 1.56 -10.07 7.05
CA ARG A 131 0.41 -9.91 7.95
C ARG A 131 -0.29 -8.58 7.70
N PRO A 132 -1.61 -8.47 7.97
CA PRO A 132 -2.37 -7.22 7.85
C PRO A 132 -1.70 -6.04 8.57
N LEU A 133 -1.69 -4.86 7.94
CA LEU A 133 -1.15 -3.65 8.56
C LEU A 133 -1.97 -3.24 9.78
N THR A 134 -3.27 -3.53 9.73
CA THR A 134 -4.24 -3.19 10.76
C THR A 134 -4.30 -4.21 11.90
N ALA A 135 -3.41 -5.20 11.94
CA ALA A 135 -3.38 -6.19 13.02
C ALA A 135 -3.18 -5.53 14.40
N GLY A 136 -4.07 -5.83 15.34
CA GLY A 136 -4.00 -5.31 16.72
C GLY A 136 -4.36 -3.83 16.89
N LEU A 137 -5.02 -3.21 15.90
CA LEU A 137 -5.45 -1.80 15.99
C LEU A 137 -6.59 -1.58 17.01
N PHE A 138 -7.41 -2.59 17.28
CA PHE A 138 -8.57 -2.56 18.20
C PHE A 138 -8.63 -3.78 19.11
#